data_AF-A0A562QT08-F1
#
_entry.id   AF-A0A562QT08-F1
#
_cell.length_a   1.000
_cell.length_b   1.000
_cell.length_c   1.000
_cell.angle_alpha   90.00
_cell.angle_beta   90.00
_cell.angle_gamma   90.00
#
_symmetry.space_group_name_H-M   'P 1'
#
loop_
_entity.id
_entity.type
_entity.pdbx_description
1 polymer ?
#
loop_
_entity_poly.entity_id
_entity_poly.type
_entity_poly.pdbx_seq_one_letter_code
_entity_poly.pdbx_strand_id
1 'polypeptide(L)' 'MKVGQIEKEIDQLEWNLALLKNRLTMIQQNCNHQFKGDQISQKCVKCNKVNVLYY' A
#
# COMPACT_ATOMS: atom_id res chain seq x y z
N MET A 1 -28.07 13.85 0.88
CA MET A 1 -26.78 13.98 0.18
C MET A 1 -27.05 14.07 -1.31
N LYS A 2 -26.48 15.05 -2.01
CA LYS A 2 -26.63 15.17 -3.47
C LYS A 2 -25.51 14.35 -4.15
N VAL A 3 -25.80 13.73 -5.29
CA VAL A 3 -24.84 12.88 -6.04
C VAL A 3 -23.47 13.56 -6.19
N GLY A 4 -23.42 14.83 -6.59
CA GLY A 4 -22.16 15.56 -6.75
C GLY A 4 -21.35 15.84 -5.47
N GLN A 5 -21.94 15.69 -4.26
CA GLN A 5 -21.16 15.71 -3.02
C GLN A 5 -20.45 14.38 -2.78
N ILE A 6 -21.11 13.27 -3.12
CA ILE A 6 -20.56 11.92 -3.01
C ILE A 6 -19.43 11.74 -4.03
N GLU A 7 -19.61 12.20 -5.27
CA GLU A 7 -18.56 12.14 -6.30
C GLU A 7 -17.30 12.91 -5.88
N LYS A 8 -17.45 14.12 -5.34
CA LYS A 8 -16.31 14.89 -4.81
C LYS A 8 -15.60 14.20 -3.64
N GLU A 9 -16.37 13.54 -2.77
CA GLU A 9 -15.81 12.78 -1.66
C GLU A 9 -15.02 11.57 -2.16
N ILE A 10 -15.53 10.87 -3.18
CA ILE A 10 -14.82 9.79 -3.86
C ILE A 10 -13.50 10.30 -4.44
N ASP A 11 -13.52 11.37 -5.24
CA ASP A 11 -12.31 11.93 -5.85
C ASP A 11 -11.25 12.31 -4.80
N GLN A 12 -11.68 12.89 -3.68
CA GLN A 12 -10.79 13.29 -2.59
C GLN A 12 -10.19 12.08 -1.87
N LEU A 13 -10.99 11.03 -1.65
CA LEU A 13 -10.53 9.78 -1.05
C LEU A 13 -9.56 9.04 -1.96
N GLU A 14 -9.81 9.02 -3.27
CA GLU A 14 -8.91 8.44 -4.26
C GLU A 14 -7.56 9.16 -4.31
N TRP A 15 -7.58 10.50 -4.29
CA TRP A 15 -6.36 11.30 -4.23
C TRP A 15 -5.55 11.01 -2.95
N ASN A 16 -6.23 10.97 -1.80
CA ASN A 16 -5.61 10.64 -0.52
C ASN A 16 -5.02 9.23 -0.54
N LEU A 17 -5.74 8.26 -1.11
CA LEU A 17 -5.29 6.90 -1.26
C LEU A 17 -4.03 6.82 -2.13
N ALA A 18 -3.98 7.54 -3.25
CA ALA A 18 -2.81 7.62 -4.11
C ALA A 18 -1.59 8.21 -3.38
N LEU A 19 -1.79 9.29 -2.62
CA LEU A 19 -0.73 9.90 -1.81
C LEU A 19 -0.18 8.92 -0.76
N LEU A 20 -1.06 8.21 -0.06
CA LEU A 20 -0.68 7.24 0.96
C LEU A 20 0.05 6.04 0.35
N LYS A 21 -0.40 5.54 -0.81
CA LYS A 21 0.30 4.50 -1.56
C LYS A 21 1.71 4.93 -1.96
N ASN A 22 1.89 6.16 -2.47
CA ASN A 22 3.21 6.69 -2.80
C ASN A 22 4.13 6.77 -1.58
N ARG A 23 3.62 7.25 -0.45
CA ARG A 23 4.37 7.27 0.82
C ARG A 23 4.77 5.87 1.28
N LEU A 24 3.85 4.92 1.22
CA LEU A 24 4.12 3.53 1.55
C LEU A 24 5.22 2.96 0.64
N THR A 25 5.15 3.21 -0.66
CA THR A 25 6.18 2.78 -1.62
C THR A 25 7.56 3.36 -1.27
N MET A 26 7.64 4.64 -0.95
CA MET A 26 8.91 5.26 -0.53
C MET A 26 9.46 4.64 0.76
N ILE A 27 8.61 4.38 1.75
CA ILE A 27 9.01 3.68 2.99
C ILE A 27 9.53 2.27 2.66
N GLN A 28 8.83 1.56 1.78
CA GLN A 28 9.21 0.22 1.37
C GLN A 28 10.52 0.21 0.59
N GLN A 29 10.76 1.17 -0.31
CA GLN A 29 12.03 1.26 -1.07
C GLN A 29 13.24 1.54 -0.18
N ASN A 30 13.06 2.35 0.88
CA ASN A 30 14.14 2.70 1.81
C ASN A 30 14.24 1.74 3.01
N CYS A 31 13.40 0.71 3.07
CA CYS A 31 13.41 -0.23 4.17
C CYS A 31 14.54 -1.24 3.98
N ASN A 32 15.40 -1.37 5.00
CA ASN A 32 16.28 -2.53 5.10
C ASN A 32 15.46 -3.77 5.47
N HIS A 33 14.92 -4.41 4.43
CA HIS A 33 13.88 -5.43 4.55
C HIS A 33 14.34 -6.63 5.36
N GLN A 34 13.48 -7.02 6.30
CA GLN A 34 13.60 -8.28 7.00
C GLN A 34 12.32 -9.07 6.74
N PHE A 35 12.39 -9.94 5.74
CA PHE A 35 11.27 -10.75 5.31
C PHE A 35 11.08 -11.92 6.26
N LYS A 36 9.81 -12.18 6.62
CA LYS A 36 9.37 -13.35 7.38
C LYS A 36 8.13 -13.93 6.71
N GLY A 37 8.12 -15.23 6.52
CA GLY A 37 7.02 -15.96 5.89
C GLY A 37 7.53 -17.26 5.29
N ASP A 38 6.62 -17.97 4.64
CA ASP A 38 6.84 -19.33 4.18
C ASP A 38 7.18 -19.36 2.68
N GLN A 39 7.24 -20.56 2.09
CA GLN A 39 7.61 -20.77 0.68
C GLN A 39 6.66 -20.11 -0.33
N ILE A 40 5.48 -19.67 0.09
CA ILE A 40 4.44 -19.10 -0.78
C ILE A 40 4.54 -17.58 -0.83
N SER A 41 4.73 -16.94 0.33
CA SER A 41 4.91 -15.50 0.41
C SER A 41 5.70 -15.11 1.65
N GLN A 42 6.46 -14.03 1.53
CA GLN A 42 7.20 -13.45 2.63
C GLN A 42 6.82 -12.00 2.80
N LYS A 43 6.63 -11.59 4.05
CA LYS A 43 6.25 -10.23 4.40
C LYS A 43 7.35 -9.58 5.22
N CYS A 44 7.73 -8.36 4.86
CA CYS A 44 8.67 -7.59 5.66
C CYS A 44 8.02 -7.25 7.00
N VAL A 45 8.65 -7.63 8.10
CA VAL A 45 8.14 -7.36 9.46
C VAL A 45 8.17 -5.86 9.81
N LYS A 46 8.95 -5.07 9.07
CA LYS A 46 9.14 -3.63 9.33
C LYS A 46 8.20 -2.74 8.50
N CYS A 47 8.08 -3.01 7.20
CA CYS A 47 7.33 -2.15 6.26
C CYS A 47 6.14 -2.85 5.60
N ASN A 48 5.83 -4.08 6.02
CA ASN A 48 4.72 -4.88 5.52
C ASN A 48 4.74 -5.17 4.01
N LYS A 49 5.86 -4.92 3.31
CA LYS A 49 6.04 -5.30 1.91
C LYS A 49 5.90 -6.80 1.76
N VAL A 50 5.00 -7.25 0.90
CA VAL A 50 4.80 -8.67 0.59
C VAL A 50 5.53 -8.99 -0.71
N ASN A 51 6.37 -10.02 -0.66
CA ASN A 51 6.92 -10.67 -1.83
C ASN A 51 6.20 -12.01 -1.99
N VAL A 52 5.50 -12.21 -3.10
CA VAL A 52 4.97 -13.51 -3.49
C VAL A 52 6.08 -14.23 -4.26
N LEU A 53 6.41 -15.45 -3.86
CA LEU A 53 7.57 -16.19 -4.39
C LEU A 53 7.24 -17.12 -5.56
N TYR A 54 5.95 -17.30 -5.88
CA TYR A 54 5.47 -18.12 -7.00
C TYR A 54 4.65 -17.27 -7.99
N TYR A 55 4.97 -17.43 -9.28
CA TYR A 55 4.30 -16.81 -10.43
C TYR A 55 3.64 -17.88 -11.29
#